data_AF-A0A292S0N7-F1
#
_entry.id   AF-A0A292S0N7-F1
#
_cell.length_a   1.000
_cell.length_b   1.000
_cell.length_c   1.000
_cell.angle_alpha   90.00
_cell.angle_beta   90.00
_cell.angle_gamma   90.00
#
_symmetry.space_group_name_H-M   'P 1'
#
loop_
_entity.id
_entity.type
_entity.pdbx_description
1 polymer ?
#
loop_
_entity_poly.entity_id
_entity_poly.type
_entity_poly.pdbx_seq_one_letter_code
_entity_poly.pdbx_strand_id
1 'polypeptide(L)'
;MVKDVDDYYKIPEFVIDLNKQEYKGDMGLQDYCLDWVSYDTILLDMIDLEEGFKKVGQFLTATNSDIKAWRKGQVKMIGPRVKDYKVGDIVIFPGIHGLESGGLYITNESGEREYVKHGHFLSEGRIFGKVHNIEE
;
A
#
# COMPACT_ATOMS: atom_id res chain seq x y z
N MET A 1 4.49 9.44 16.87
CA MET A 1 5.49 8.54 17.51
C MET A 1 5.12 7.12 17.11
N VAL A 2 5.91 6.52 16.22
CA VAL A 2 5.76 5.10 15.86
C VAL A 2 6.31 4.33 17.05
N LYS A 3 5.49 3.51 17.70
CA LYS A 3 5.92 2.65 18.80
C LYS A 3 6.65 1.45 18.21
N ASP A 4 7.80 1.12 18.77
CA ASP A 4 8.58 -0.05 18.37
C ASP A 4 7.78 -1.32 18.67
N VAL A 5 7.99 -2.36 17.85
CA VAL A 5 7.29 -3.66 17.98
C VAL A 5 7.51 -4.28 19.37
N ASP A 6 8.67 -3.99 19.97
CA ASP A 6 9.04 -4.41 21.32
C ASP A 6 8.14 -3.83 22.42
N ASP A 7 7.45 -2.71 22.16
CA ASP A 7 6.57 -2.06 23.14
C ASP A 7 5.21 -2.75 23.29
N TYR A 8 4.76 -3.53 22.29
CA TYR A 8 3.43 -4.14 22.32
C TYR A 8 3.42 -5.53 22.94
N TYR A 9 4.48 -6.32 22.74
CA TYR A 9 4.60 -7.65 23.31
C TYR A 9 6.08 -7.98 23.51
N LYS A 10 6.49 -8.29 24.74
CA LYS A 10 7.70 -9.11 24.96
C LYS A 10 7.48 -10.42 24.19
N ILE A 11 8.01 -10.51 22.97
CA ILE A 11 7.82 -11.67 22.11
C ILE A 11 8.41 -12.88 22.85
N PRO A 12 7.61 -13.86 23.26
CA PRO A 12 8.13 -15.05 23.93
C PRO A 12 9.14 -15.74 23.01
N GLU A 13 10.20 -16.29 23.59
CA GLU A 13 11.37 -16.85 22.86
C GLU A 13 11.04 -17.93 21.82
N PHE A 14 9.82 -18.51 21.86
CA PHE A 14 9.32 -19.52 20.92
C PHE A 14 8.41 -18.98 19.80
N VAL A 15 8.10 -17.69 19.78
CA VAL A 15 7.25 -17.08 18.74
C VAL A 15 8.11 -16.68 17.55
N ILE A 16 7.83 -17.28 16.39
CA ILE A 16 8.51 -16.95 15.14
C ILE A 16 7.90 -15.65 14.61
N ASP A 17 8.70 -14.59 14.58
CA ASP A 17 8.37 -13.31 13.93
C ASP A 17 8.65 -13.42 12.42
N LEU A 18 7.58 -13.50 11.64
CA LEU A 18 7.66 -13.62 10.18
C LEU A 18 7.97 -12.28 9.49
N ASN A 19 7.94 -11.15 10.20
CA ASN A 19 8.26 -9.83 9.63
C ASN A 19 9.77 -9.52 9.62
N LYS A 20 10.59 -10.35 10.27
CA LYS A 20 12.05 -10.34 10.06
C LYS A 20 12.46 -10.85 8.67
N GLN A 21 11.52 -11.35 7.87
CA GLN A 21 11.78 -11.60 6.46
C GLN A 21 11.81 -10.27 5.72
N GLU A 22 12.92 -9.98 5.06
CA GLU A 22 13.04 -8.87 4.11
C GLU A 22 11.87 -8.93 3.13
N TYR A 23 11.13 -7.83 3.04
CA TYR A 23 9.97 -7.70 2.17
C TYR A 23 10.37 -8.10 0.75
N LYS A 24 9.79 -9.19 0.22
CA LYS A 24 10.02 -9.65 -1.18
C LYS A 24 9.50 -8.67 -2.25
N GLY A 25 8.99 -7.50 -1.85
CA GLY A 25 8.60 -6.39 -2.71
C GLY A 25 9.57 -5.21 -2.70
N ASP A 26 10.75 -5.36 -2.11
CA ASP A 26 11.82 -4.38 -2.24
C ASP A 26 12.36 -4.40 -3.68
N MET A 27 12.01 -3.37 -4.45
CA MET A 27 12.46 -3.20 -5.83
C MET A 27 13.85 -2.54 -5.92
N GLY A 28 14.50 -2.24 -4.78
CA GLY A 28 15.76 -1.48 -4.74
C GLY A 28 15.62 -0.05 -5.26
N LEU A 29 14.45 0.56 -5.09
CA LEU A 29 14.09 1.89 -5.57
C LEU A 29 14.30 3.01 -4.54
N GLN A 30 14.98 2.73 -3.43
CA GLN A 30 15.02 3.58 -2.25
C GLN A 30 15.90 4.82 -2.49
N ASP A 31 16.81 4.72 -3.46
CA ASP A 31 17.64 5.81 -3.96
C ASP A 31 16.99 6.58 -5.12
N TYR A 32 15.79 6.17 -5.55
CA TYR A 32 15.08 6.73 -6.71
C TYR A 32 13.75 7.38 -6.31
N CYS A 33 13.38 8.42 -7.06
CA CYS A 33 12.09 9.08 -6.96
C CYS A 33 11.34 8.85 -8.27
N LEU A 34 10.14 8.28 -8.21
CA LEU A 34 9.31 8.06 -9.38
C LEU A 34 8.60 9.36 -9.76
N ASP A 35 8.86 9.88 -10.96
CA ASP A 35 8.28 11.16 -11.39
C ASP A 35 6.92 11.01 -12.09
N TRP A 36 6.67 9.88 -12.76
CA TRP A 36 5.43 9.63 -13.49
C TRP A 36 5.24 8.13 -13.76
N VAL A 37 3.98 7.70 -13.98
CA VAL A 37 3.63 6.34 -14.42
C VAL A 37 3.08 6.35 -15.85
N SER A 38 3.30 5.26 -16.59
CA SER A 38 2.97 5.22 -18.02
C SER A 38 1.54 4.75 -18.32
N TYR A 39 1.06 5.11 -19.51
CA TYR A 39 -0.19 4.62 -20.09
C TYR A 39 -1.42 4.86 -19.18
N ASP A 40 -2.23 3.83 -18.92
CA ASP A 40 -3.40 3.85 -18.04
C ASP A 40 -3.07 3.39 -16.61
N THR A 41 -1.79 3.40 -16.23
CA THR A 41 -1.33 2.98 -14.91
C THR A 41 -1.71 4.01 -13.86
N ILE A 42 -2.12 3.54 -12.70
CA ILE A 42 -2.43 4.31 -11.51
C ILE A 42 -1.60 3.73 -10.36
N LEU A 43 -0.95 4.61 -9.60
CA LEU A 43 -0.35 4.26 -8.32
C LEU A 43 -1.32 4.64 -7.20
N LEU A 44 -1.64 3.67 -6.35
CA LEU A 44 -2.41 3.85 -5.14
C LEU A 44 -1.52 3.74 -3.91
N ASP A 45 -1.88 4.46 -2.85
CA ASP A 45 -1.45 4.14 -1.49
C ASP A 45 -2.58 3.38 -0.79
N MET A 46 -2.25 2.21 -0.24
CA MET A 46 -3.22 1.30 0.34
C MET A 46 -3.68 1.80 1.72
N ILE A 47 -4.95 2.20 1.80
CA ILE A 47 -5.55 2.81 3.01
C ILE A 47 -6.50 1.86 3.75
N ASP A 48 -6.57 0.60 3.34
CA ASP A 48 -7.31 -0.47 4.01
C ASP A 48 -6.41 -1.41 4.84
N LEU A 49 -5.14 -1.06 4.96
CA LEU A 49 -4.19 -1.76 5.77
C LEU A 49 -4.33 -1.31 7.22
N GLU A 50 -4.52 -2.27 8.10
CA GLU A 50 -4.44 -2.02 9.54
C GLU A 50 -2.98 -2.24 9.96
N GLU A 51 -2.40 -1.25 10.64
CA GLU A 51 -1.09 -1.38 11.27
C GLU A 51 -1.24 -2.13 12.59
N GLY A 52 -0.48 -3.21 12.77
CA GLY A 52 -0.55 -4.01 13.98
C GLY A 52 -0.07 -5.44 13.77
N PHE A 53 -0.17 -6.21 14.85
CA PHE A 53 0.19 -7.62 14.88
C PHE A 53 -1.00 -8.45 15.31
N LYS A 54 -1.23 -9.53 14.57
CA LYS A 54 -2.23 -10.54 14.89
C LYS A 54 -1.52 -11.85 15.19
N LYS A 55 -1.90 -12.49 16.29
CA LYS A 55 -1.40 -13.81 16.64
C LYS A 55 -2.20 -14.87 15.88
N VAL A 56 -1.54 -15.66 15.04
CA VAL A 56 -2.13 -16.81 14.34
C VAL A 56 -1.43 -18.08 14.83
N GLY A 57 -2.06 -18.79 15.77
CA GLY A 57 -1.43 -19.92 16.45
C GLY A 57 -0.20 -19.48 17.26
N GLN A 58 0.98 -19.98 16.89
CA GLN A 58 2.27 -19.61 17.50
C GLN A 58 3.02 -18.49 16.74
N PHE A 59 2.44 -17.97 15.64
CA PHE A 59 3.06 -16.93 14.82
C PHE A 59 2.50 -15.55 15.16
N LEU A 60 3.37 -14.55 15.17
CA LEU A 60 2.97 -13.14 15.06
C LEU A 60 3.07 -12.75 13.60
N THR A 61 1.95 -12.38 12.99
CA THR A 61 1.91 -11.87 11.61
C THR A 61 1.41 -10.44 11.61
N ALA A 62 1.91 -9.63 10.70
CA ALA A 62 1.41 -8.27 10.53
C ALA A 62 -0.03 -8.32 9.99
N THR A 63 -0.91 -7.46 10.51
CA THR A 63 -2.32 -7.39 10.11
C THR A 63 -2.52 -6.97 8.65
N ASN A 64 -1.51 -6.34 8.05
CA ASN A 64 -1.49 -5.98 6.63
C ASN A 64 -1.23 -7.18 5.68
N SER A 65 -0.94 -8.37 6.21
CA SER A 65 -0.75 -9.61 5.43
C SER A 65 -2.05 -10.34 5.07
N ASP A 66 -3.20 -9.86 5.56
CA ASP A 66 -4.49 -10.50 5.28
C ASP A 66 -4.88 -10.31 3.80
N ILE A 67 -5.04 -11.43 3.10
CA ILE A 67 -5.51 -11.46 1.72
C ILE A 67 -7.00 -11.06 1.71
N LYS A 68 -7.28 -9.82 1.30
CA LYS A 68 -8.65 -9.32 1.12
C LYS A 68 -9.08 -9.44 -0.35
N ALA A 69 -10.29 -9.95 -0.57
CA ALA A 69 -10.86 -10.08 -1.91
C ALA A 69 -11.00 -8.70 -2.60
N TRP A 70 -11.42 -7.69 -1.85
CA TRP A 70 -11.52 -6.30 -2.29
C TRP A 70 -10.58 -5.44 -1.47
N ARG A 71 -9.97 -4.46 -2.14
CA ARG A 71 -9.06 -3.51 -1.53
C ARG A 71 -9.52 -2.08 -1.74
N LYS A 72 -9.02 -1.18 -0.90
CA LYS A 72 -9.25 0.27 -0.98
C LYS A 72 -7.92 1.02 -0.95
N GLY A 73 -7.73 1.94 -1.90
CA GLY A 73 -6.53 2.76 -2.01
C GLY A 73 -6.86 4.21 -2.36
N GLN A 74 -5.96 5.13 -1.99
CA GLN A 74 -5.99 6.51 -2.42
C GLN A 74 -5.07 6.70 -3.64
N VAL A 75 -5.57 7.35 -4.69
CA VAL A 75 -4.77 7.65 -5.89
C VAL A 75 -3.66 8.64 -5.56
N LYS A 76 -2.41 8.25 -5.82
CA LYS A 76 -1.22 9.08 -5.63
C LYS A 76 -0.61 9.59 -6.92
N MET A 77 -0.72 8.82 -8.01
CA MET A 77 -0.18 9.20 -9.31
C MET A 77 -0.97 8.52 -10.43
N ILE A 78 -1.19 9.24 -11.53
CA ILE A 78 -1.93 8.75 -12.69
C ILE A 78 -1.10 8.84 -13.96
N GLY A 79 -1.30 7.88 -14.85
CA GLY A 79 -0.69 7.86 -16.16
C GLY A 79 -1.45 8.74 -17.16
N PRO A 80 -0.81 9.10 -18.29
CA PRO A 80 -1.35 10.07 -19.25
C PRO A 80 -2.61 9.59 -19.99
N ARG A 81 -3.04 8.33 -19.84
CA ARG A 81 -4.26 7.78 -20.46
C ARG A 81 -5.37 7.46 -19.48
N VAL A 82 -5.18 7.72 -18.20
CA VAL A 82 -6.25 7.66 -17.20
C VAL A 82 -7.24 8.78 -17.51
N LYS A 83 -8.53 8.46 -17.51
CA LYS A 83 -9.62 9.38 -17.90
C LYS A 83 -10.61 9.63 -16.76
N ASP A 84 -10.88 8.61 -15.96
CA ASP A 84 -12.01 8.58 -15.04
C ASP A 84 -11.60 8.86 -13.59
N TYR A 85 -10.30 8.92 -13.29
CA TYR A 85 -9.75 9.09 -11.95
C TYR A 85 -8.70 10.20 -11.88
N LYS A 86 -8.55 10.80 -10.70
CA LYS A 86 -7.53 11.82 -10.41
C LYS A 86 -6.83 11.56 -9.07
N VAL A 87 -5.68 12.22 -8.88
CA VAL A 87 -4.96 12.19 -7.60
C VAL A 87 -5.88 12.63 -6.45
N GLY A 88 -5.79 11.90 -5.34
CA GLY A 88 -6.62 12.08 -4.14
C GLY A 88 -7.92 11.28 -4.13
N ASP A 89 -8.38 10.73 -5.25
CA ASP A 89 -9.57 9.88 -5.28
C ASP A 89 -9.36 8.61 -4.43
N ILE A 90 -10.42 8.16 -3.75
CA ILE A 90 -10.43 6.86 -3.07
C ILE A 90 -11.14 5.86 -3.97
N VAL A 91 -10.48 4.74 -4.23
CA VAL A 91 -10.97 3.72 -5.17
C VAL A 91 -11.05 2.34 -4.52
N ILE A 92 -11.94 1.51 -5.05
CA ILE A 92 -12.07 0.09 -4.71
C ILE A 92 -11.74 -0.80 -5.90
N PHE A 93 -11.06 -1.92 -5.65
CA PHE A 93 -10.57 -2.82 -6.70
C PHE A 93 -10.35 -4.24 -6.16
N PRO A 94 -10.22 -5.27 -7.02
CA PRO A 94 -9.97 -6.64 -6.56
C PRO A 94 -8.51 -6.80 -6.12
N GLY A 95 -8.28 -7.38 -4.94
CA GLY A 95 -6.95 -7.53 -4.35
C GLY A 95 -6.01 -8.50 -5.09
N ILE A 96 -6.53 -9.26 -6.05
CA ILE A 96 -5.76 -10.23 -6.86
C ILE A 96 -5.08 -9.60 -8.10
N HIS A 97 -5.25 -8.29 -8.32
CA HIS A 97 -4.74 -7.60 -9.51
C HIS A 97 -3.80 -6.47 -9.15
N GLY A 98 -2.82 -6.22 -10.03
CA GLY A 98 -1.82 -5.17 -9.87
C GLY A 98 -0.50 -5.70 -9.31
N LEU A 99 0.38 -4.76 -8.96
CA LEU A 99 1.68 -5.02 -8.37
C LEU A 99 1.85 -4.18 -7.11
N GLU A 100 2.07 -4.85 -5.98
CA GLU A 100 2.40 -4.20 -4.72
C GLU A 100 3.87 -3.74 -4.71
N SER A 101 4.12 -2.55 -4.16
CA SER A 101 5.47 -2.01 -3.95
C SER A 101 5.60 -1.49 -2.52
N GLY A 102 6.64 -1.92 -1.82
CA GLY A 102 6.97 -1.40 -0.50
C GLY A 102 7.86 -0.16 -0.60
N GLY A 103 7.46 0.92 0.06
CA GLY A 103 8.34 2.05 0.39
C GLY A 103 9.01 2.76 -0.80
N LEU A 104 8.23 3.51 -1.57
CA LEU A 104 8.68 4.26 -2.75
C LEU A 104 8.61 5.78 -2.51
N TYR A 105 9.59 6.53 -3.03
CA TYR A 105 9.46 7.99 -3.18
C TYR A 105 8.84 8.35 -4.53
N ILE A 106 7.89 9.28 -4.53
CA ILE A 106 7.26 9.83 -5.74
C ILE A 106 7.39 11.35 -5.79
N THR A 107 7.32 11.92 -6.99
CA THR A 107 7.10 13.36 -7.19
C THR A 107 5.60 13.58 -7.32
N ASN A 108 5.00 14.31 -6.38
CA ASN A 108 3.56 14.59 -6.38
C ASN A 108 3.18 15.72 -7.35
N GLU A 109 1.88 16.05 -7.46
CA GLU A 109 1.39 17.09 -8.37
C GLU A 109 1.96 18.49 -8.09
N SER A 110 2.40 18.75 -6.85
CA SER A 110 3.04 20.00 -6.45
C SER A 110 4.54 20.03 -6.77
N GLY A 111 5.11 18.94 -7.29
CA GLY A 111 6.54 18.79 -7.55
C GLY A 111 7.37 18.44 -6.32
N GLU A 112 6.73 18.10 -5.20
CA GLU A 112 7.39 17.74 -3.96
C GLU A 112 7.57 16.22 -3.83
N ARG A 113 8.57 15.81 -3.06
CA ARG A 113 8.79 14.39 -2.77
C ARG A 113 7.81 13.89 -1.72
N GLU A 114 7.12 12.81 -2.03
CA GLU A 114 6.18 12.13 -1.15
C GLU A 114 6.59 10.67 -0.99
N TYR A 115 6.50 10.14 0.23
CA TYR A 115 6.81 8.73 0.51
C TYR A 115 5.51 7.91 0.54
N VAL A 116 5.43 6.92 -0.34
CA VAL A 116 4.32 5.96 -0.42
C VAL A 116 4.76 4.66 0.24
N LYS A 117 4.23 4.40 1.45
CA LYS A 117 4.61 3.24 2.26
C LYS A 117 4.08 1.93 1.67
N HIS A 118 2.83 1.94 1.21
CA HIS A 118 2.14 0.76 0.69
C HIS A 118 1.61 1.03 -0.71
N GLY A 119 2.52 1.07 -1.68
CA GLY A 119 2.17 1.35 -3.07
C GLY A 119 1.50 0.18 -3.76
N HIS A 120 0.54 0.45 -4.64
CA HIS A 120 -0.10 -0.55 -5.48
C HIS A 120 -0.31 -0.01 -6.90
N PHE A 121 0.33 -0.63 -7.88
CA PHE A 121 0.20 -0.27 -9.29
C PHE A 121 -0.91 -1.09 -9.94
N LEU A 122 -1.84 -0.43 -10.63
CA LEU A 122 -2.88 -1.07 -11.43
C LEU A 122 -3.25 -0.23 -12.65
N SER A 123 -3.79 -0.86 -13.68
CA SER A 123 -4.41 -0.15 -14.81
C SER A 123 -5.82 0.36 -14.44
N GLU A 124 -6.25 1.49 -15.00
CA GLU A 124 -7.58 2.07 -14.84
C GLU A 124 -8.72 1.04 -14.98
N GLY A 125 -8.65 0.16 -15.99
CA GLY A 125 -9.68 -0.86 -16.23
C GLY A 125 -9.80 -1.96 -15.17
N ARG A 126 -8.96 -1.94 -14.11
CA ARG A 126 -9.03 -2.87 -12.97
C ARG A 126 -9.71 -2.27 -11.75
N ILE A 127 -10.03 -0.98 -11.78
CA ILE A 127 -10.76 -0.30 -10.71
C ILE A 127 -12.25 -0.58 -10.87
N PHE A 128 -12.93 -0.96 -9.77
CA PHE A 128 -14.38 -1.13 -9.76
C PHE A 128 -15.11 0.21 -9.71
N GLY A 129 -14.59 1.16 -8.94
CA GLY A 129 -15.11 2.52 -8.91
C GLY A 129 -14.48 3.38 -7.81
N LYS A 130 -14.84 4.65 -7.86
CA LYS A 130 -14.54 5.65 -6.83
C LYS A 130 -15.57 5.56 -5.69
N VAL A 131 -15.10 5.71 -4.46
CA VAL A 131 -15.93 5.75 -3.25
C VAL A 131 -15.70 7.05 -2.47
N HIS A 132 -16.66 7.39 -1.63
CA HIS A 132 -16.55 8.46 -0.63
C HIS A 132 -16.99 7.91 0.73
N ASN A 133 -16.59 8.56 1.82
CA ASN A 133 -17.11 8.23 3.13
C ASN A 133 -18.60 8.57 3.17
N ILE A 134 -19.41 7.62 3.63
CA ILE A 134 -20.77 7.91 4.08
C ILE A 134 -20.56 8.66 5.40
N GLU A 135 -20.76 9.97 5.45
CA GLU A 135 -20.58 10.74 6.69
C GLU A 135 -21.41 10.14 7.85
N GLU A 136 -20.85 10.22 9.08
CA GLU A 136 -21.52 9.90 10.36
C GLU A 136 -22.66 10.87 10.69
#